data_AF-A0A380FFV9-F1
#
_entry.id   AF-A0A380FFV9-F1
#
_cell.length_a   1.000
_cell.length_b   1.000
_cell.length_c   1.000
_cell.angle_alpha   90.00
_cell.angle_beta   90.00
_cell.angle_gamma   90.00
#
_symmetry.space_group_name_H-M   'P 1'
#
loop_
_entity.id
_entity.type
_entity.pdbx_description
1 polymer ?
#
loop_
_entity_poly.entity_id
_entity_poly.type
_entity_poly.pdbx_seq_one_letter_code
_entity_poly.pdbx_strand_id
1 'polypeptide(L)'
;MDKEYVVIGLGRFGGSIVRELNALDMDVMAIDSNEARVNEYSDIATHAVVADTTDEAVMKSLGIRNFDHVIVAIGENIQSSTLTTLILKELGVKKVNSQSAK
;
A
#
# COMPACT_ATOMS: atom_id res chain seq x y z
N MET A 1 -6.54 4.72 -19.65
CA MET A 1 -6.62 5.53 -18.43
C MET A 1 -6.01 4.66 -17.38
N ASP A 2 -4.72 4.88 -17.19
CA ASP A 2 -3.86 3.99 -16.41
C ASP A 2 -4.22 4.23 -14.95
N LYS A 3 -4.55 3.15 -14.24
CA LYS A 3 -4.97 3.22 -12.85
C LYS A 3 -3.73 3.08 -11.99
N GLU A 4 -3.52 4.02 -11.08
CA GLU A 4 -2.44 3.95 -10.12
C GLU A 4 -2.90 3.20 -8.86
N TYR A 5 -2.11 2.22 -8.46
CA TYR A 5 -2.37 1.36 -7.33
C TYR A 5 -1.37 1.60 -6.21
N VAL A 6 -1.83 1.45 -4.97
CA VAL A 6 -0.96 1.40 -3.80
C VAL A 6 -1.20 0.11 -3.05
N VAL A 7 -0.12 -0.57 -2.67
CA VAL A 7 -0.18 -1.75 -1.83
C VAL A 7 0.58 -1.46 -0.54
N ILE A 8 -0.13 -1.48 0.57
CA ILE A 8 0.40 -1.26 1.91
C ILE A 8 0.53 -2.61 2.62
N GLY A 9 1.75 -2.96 3.01
CA GLY A 9 2.09 -4.26 3.58
C GLY A 9 2.57 -5.22 2.49
N LEU A 10 3.86 -5.54 2.50
CA LEU A 10 4.58 -6.36 1.51
C LEU A 10 4.87 -7.77 2.07
N GLY A 11 3.93 -8.30 2.86
CA GLY A 11 3.91 -9.71 3.20
C GLY A 11 3.54 -10.59 2.00
N ARG A 12 3.26 -11.87 2.24
CA ARG A 12 2.97 -12.84 1.17
C ARG A 12 1.83 -12.39 0.24
N PHE A 13 0.77 -11.81 0.79
CA PHE A 13 -0.40 -11.38 0.01
C PHE A 13 -0.12 -10.10 -0.77
N GLY A 14 0.27 -9.01 -0.09
CA GLY A 14 0.55 -7.74 -0.76
C GLY A 14 1.70 -7.83 -1.77
N GLY A 15 2.75 -8.57 -1.45
CA GLY A 15 3.85 -8.83 -2.39
C GLY A 15 3.42 -9.56 -3.66
N SER A 16 2.49 -10.52 -3.56
CA SER A 16 1.90 -11.17 -4.73
C SER A 16 1.09 -10.18 -5.59
N ILE A 17 0.39 -9.25 -4.96
CA ILE A 17 -0.37 -8.22 -5.67
C ILE A 17 0.57 -7.27 -6.41
N VAL A 18 1.64 -6.81 -5.77
CA VAL A 18 2.64 -5.94 -6.42
C VAL A 18 3.21 -6.59 -7.67
N ARG A 19 3.61 -7.87 -7.59
CA ARG A 19 4.12 -8.63 -8.74
C ARG A 19 3.09 -8.75 -9.87
N GLU A 20 1.84 -9.05 -9.54
CA GLU A 20 0.79 -9.22 -10.53
C GLU A 20 0.42 -7.88 -11.20
N LEU A 21 0.32 -6.80 -10.42
CA LEU A 21 0.04 -5.48 -10.97
C LEU A 21 1.16 -5.02 -11.92
N ASN A 22 2.42 -5.22 -11.54
CA ASN A 22 3.55 -4.92 -12.39
C ASN A 22 3.58 -5.80 -13.66
N ALA A 23 3.24 -7.09 -13.55
CA ALA A 23 3.16 -8.00 -14.71
C ALA A 23 2.04 -7.63 -15.70
N LEU A 24 1.06 -6.83 -15.26
CA LEU A 24 -0.02 -6.28 -16.07
C LEU A 24 0.28 -4.85 -16.56
N ASP A 25 1.54 -4.40 -16.44
CA ASP A 25 2.00 -3.06 -16.81
C ASP A 25 1.21 -1.93 -16.10
N MET A 26 0.76 -2.17 -14.87
CA MET A 26 0.08 -1.16 -14.05
C MET A 26 1.05 -0.49 -13.08
N ASP A 27 0.87 0.82 -12.89
CA ASP A 27 1.67 1.57 -11.92
C ASP A 27 1.31 1.23 -10.49
N VAL A 28 2.30 0.75 -9.74
CA VAL A 28 2.14 0.32 -8.35
C VAL A 28 3.17 0.96 -7.43
N MET A 29 2.67 1.61 -6.37
CA MET A 29 3.48 2.03 -5.23
C MET A 29 3.38 0.98 -4.12
N ALA A 30 4.52 0.41 -3.75
CA ALA A 30 4.68 -0.55 -2.67
C ALA A 30 5.11 0.16 -1.38
N ILE A 31 4.36 -0.01 -0.29
CA ILE A 31 4.67 0.57 1.02
C ILE A 31 4.77 -0.53 2.07
N ASP A 32 5.83 -0.54 2.87
CA ASP A 32 5.92 -1.33 4.10
C ASP A 32 6.73 -0.55 5.15
N SER A 33 6.55 -0.84 6.43
CA SER A 33 7.38 -0.27 7.48
C SER A 33 8.71 -1.01 7.64
N ASN A 34 8.80 -2.24 7.12
CA ASN A 34 10.00 -3.05 7.11
C ASN A 34 10.82 -2.79 5.84
N GLU A 35 11.94 -2.09 5.99
CA GLU A 35 12.89 -1.76 4.92
C GLU A 35 13.35 -3.00 4.12
N ALA A 36 13.59 -4.13 4.77
CA ALA A 36 14.03 -5.34 4.07
C ALA A 36 12.96 -5.85 3.08
N ARG A 37 11.67 -5.70 3.42
CA ARG A 37 10.58 -6.03 2.49
C ARG A 37 10.52 -5.02 1.37
N VAL A 38 10.61 -3.72 1.65
CA VAL A 38 10.59 -2.69 0.61
C VAL A 38 11.71 -2.90 -0.41
N ASN A 39 12.92 -3.22 0.06
CA ASN A 39 14.06 -3.51 -0.81
C ASN A 39 13.80 -4.70 -1.76
N GLU A 40 13.12 -5.76 -1.31
CA GLU A 40 12.74 -6.91 -2.16
C GLU A 40 11.85 -6.51 -3.35
N TYR A 41 11.02 -5.48 -3.18
CA TYR A 41 10.08 -5.01 -4.21
C TYR A 41 10.55 -3.73 -4.91
N SER A 42 11.72 -3.17 -4.58
CA SER A 42 12.24 -1.94 -5.18
C SER A 42 12.50 -2.03 -6.67
N ASP A 43 12.91 -3.22 -7.15
CA ASP A 43 13.12 -3.51 -8.58
C ASP A 43 11.84 -4.00 -9.30
N ILE A 44 10.74 -4.18 -8.56
CA ILE A 44 9.48 -4.75 -9.08
C ILE A 44 8.38 -3.69 -9.15
N ALA A 45 8.24 -2.88 -8.12
CA ALA A 45 7.23 -1.83 -8.08
C ALA A 45 7.70 -0.59 -8.85
N THR A 46 6.77 0.19 -9.39
CA THR A 46 7.08 1.51 -9.96
C THR A 46 7.75 2.41 -8.92
N HIS A 47 7.24 2.34 -7.69
CA HIS A 47 7.83 3.02 -6.53
C HIS A 47 7.78 2.10 -5.31
N ALA A 48 8.84 2.05 -4.51
CA ALA A 48 8.89 1.33 -3.25
C ALA A 48 9.30 2.28 -2.13
N VAL A 49 8.51 2.36 -1.06
CA VAL A 49 8.67 3.36 0.01
C VAL A 49 8.62 2.69 1.37
N VAL A 50 9.59 3.01 2.22
CA VAL A 50 9.55 2.69 3.65
C VAL A 50 8.76 3.76 4.38
N ALA A 51 7.63 3.39 4.97
CA ALA A 51 6.78 4.34 5.69
C ALA A 51 5.93 3.67 6.77
N ASP A 52 5.67 4.41 7.86
CA ASP A 52 4.63 4.06 8.81
C ASP A 52 3.30 4.63 8.33
N THR A 53 2.40 3.75 7.91
CA THR A 53 1.09 4.14 7.37
C THR A 53 0.07 4.50 8.43
N THR A 54 0.44 4.41 9.70
CA THR A 54 -0.36 4.92 10.83
C THR A 54 -0.10 6.39 11.13
N ASP A 55 0.89 7.01 10.48
CA ASP A 55 1.14 8.45 10.53
C ASP A 55 0.44 9.16 9.35
N GLU A 56 -0.61 9.91 9.67
CA GLU A 56 -1.37 10.69 8.68
C GLU A 56 -0.50 11.70 7.92
N ALA A 57 0.49 12.32 8.55
CA ALA A 57 1.36 13.29 7.92
C ALA A 57 2.25 12.64 6.85
N VAL A 58 2.73 11.42 7.12
CA VAL A 58 3.47 10.60 6.15
C VAL A 58 2.56 10.23 4.99
N MET A 59 1.34 9.77 5.25
CA MET A 59 0.40 9.41 4.17
C MET A 59 0.02 10.61 3.28
N LYS A 60 -0.08 11.81 3.87
CA LYS A 60 -0.27 13.07 3.12
C LYS A 60 0.93 13.43 2.26
N SER A 61 2.16 13.32 2.80
CA SER A 61 3.37 13.68 2.06
C SER A 61 3.62 12.75 0.87
N LEU A 62 3.22 11.48 0.97
CA LEU A 62 3.22 10.51 -0.12
C LEU A 62 2.13 10.74 -1.18
N GLY A 63 1.23 11.72 -0.97
CA GLY A 63 0.19 12.06 -1.93
C GLY A 63 -0.86 10.97 -2.12
N ILE A 64 -1.15 10.17 -1.07
CA ILE A 64 -2.00 8.97 -1.17
C ILE A 64 -3.39 9.23 -1.76
N ARG A 65 -3.90 10.46 -1.60
CA ARG A 65 -5.20 10.90 -2.13
C ARG A 65 -5.26 10.90 -3.66
N ASN A 66 -4.12 10.99 -4.35
CA ASN A 66 -4.06 11.06 -5.81
C ASN A 66 -4.28 9.69 -6.46
N PHE A 67 -4.05 8.61 -5.72
CA PHE A 67 -4.17 7.25 -6.21
C PHE A 67 -5.63 6.79 -6.30
N ASP A 68 -5.94 5.96 -7.30
CA ASP A 68 -7.30 5.48 -7.53
C ASP A 68 -7.68 4.35 -6.59
N HIS A 69 -6.73 3.47 -6.26
CA HIS A 69 -6.96 2.24 -5.53
C HIS A 69 -5.86 1.98 -4.51
N VAL A 70 -6.25 1.83 -3.24
CA VAL A 70 -5.32 1.45 -2.16
C VAL A 70 -5.73 0.09 -1.59
N ILE A 71 -4.75 -0.81 -1.50
CA ILE A 71 -4.88 -2.15 -0.93
C ILE A 71 -4.11 -2.21 0.39
N VAL A 72 -4.81 -2.48 1.49
CA VAL A 72 -4.22 -2.65 2.83
C VAL A 72 -4.05 -4.14 3.10
N ALA A 73 -2.82 -4.64 2.99
CA ALA A 73 -2.40 -6.04 3.14
C ALA A 73 -1.56 -6.28 4.42
N ILE A 74 -1.86 -5.54 5.49
CA ILE A 74 -1.24 -5.71 6.81
C ILE A 74 -1.93 -6.86 7.55
N GLY A 75 -1.25 -8.00 7.70
CA GLY A 75 -1.81 -9.20 8.32
C GLY A 75 -1.50 -9.40 9.81
N GLU A 76 -0.27 -9.10 10.25
CA GLU A 76 0.19 -9.42 11.62
C GLU A 76 -0.29 -8.39 12.65
N ASN A 77 -0.54 -7.14 12.23
CA ASN A 77 -0.97 -6.06 13.11
C ASN A 77 -2.34 -5.53 12.68
N ILE A 78 -3.39 -6.08 13.28
CA ILE A 78 -4.79 -5.67 13.03
C ILE A 78 -5.02 -4.21 13.39
N GLN A 79 -4.33 -3.69 14.43
CA GLN A 79 -4.46 -2.29 14.85
C GLN A 79 -3.91 -1.36 13.77
N SER A 80 -2.70 -1.63 13.26
CA SER A 80 -2.10 -0.88 12.15
C SER A 80 -2.96 -0.96 10.88
N SER A 81 -3.49 -2.14 10.54
CA SER A 81 -4.40 -2.31 9.39
C SER A 81 -5.66 -1.45 9.52
N THR A 82 -6.29 -1.46 10.69
CA THR A 82 -7.51 -0.69 10.99
C THR A 82 -7.25 0.80 10.97
N LEU A 83 -6.19 1.26 11.64
CA LEU A 83 -5.83 2.68 11.71
C LEU A 83 -5.42 3.23 10.33
N THR A 84 -4.62 2.48 9.57
CA THR A 84 -4.28 2.83 8.19
C THR A 84 -5.54 2.97 7.34
N THR A 85 -6.48 2.02 7.45
CA THR A 85 -7.76 2.09 6.70
C THR A 85 -8.59 3.31 7.09
N LEU A 86 -8.60 3.70 8.37
CA LEU A 86 -9.27 4.89 8.85
C LEU A 86 -8.65 6.16 8.23
N ILE A 87 -7.32 6.30 8.34
CA ILE A 87 -6.56 7.42 7.77
C ILE A 87 -6.84 7.55 6.27
N LEU A 88 -6.79 6.45 5.52
CA LEU A 88 -7.08 6.46 4.07
C LEU A 88 -8.49 6.99 3.75
N LYS A 89 -9.49 6.63 4.57
CA LYS A 89 -10.85 7.14 4.41
C LYS A 89 -10.94 8.62 4.74
N GLU A 90 -10.29 9.09 5.79
CA GLU A 90 -10.26 10.50 6.19
C GLU A 90 -9.54 11.37 5.14
N LEU A 91 -8.50 10.83 4.50
CA LEU A 91 -7.77 11.49 3.40
C LEU A 91 -8.55 11.49 2.07
N GLY A 92 -9.70 10.82 1.99
CA GLY A 92 -10.59 10.84 0.83
C GLY A 92 -10.14 9.96 -0.33
N VAL A 93 -9.43 8.86 -0.06
CA VAL A 93 -9.06 7.88 -1.08
C VAL A 93 -10.31 7.27 -1.71
N LYS A 94 -10.34 7.22 -3.06
CA LYS A 94 -11.53 6.80 -3.83
C LYS A 94 -11.97 5.38 -3.54
N LYS A 95 -11.02 4.45 -3.45
CA LYS A 95 -11.29 3.03 -3.21
C LYS A 95 -10.23 2.41 -2.32
N VAL A 96 -10.69 1.82 -1.21
CA VAL A 96 -9.85 1.14 -0.23
C VAL A 96 -10.34 -0.31 -0.08
N ASN A 97 -9.45 -1.26 -0.33
CA ASN A 97 -9.67 -2.68 -0.06
C ASN A 97 -8.73 -3.11 1.06
N SER A 98 -9.25 -3.58 2.18
CA SER A 98 -8.44 -4.14 3.26
C SER A 98 -8.54 -5.66 3.29
N GLN A 99 -7.41 -6.32 3.53
CA GLN A 99 -7.37 -7.73 3.87
C GLN A 99 -7.86 -7.89 5.32
N SER A 100 -8.94 -8.63 5.50
CA SER A 100 -9.32 -9.11 6.83
C SER A 100 -8.50 -10.36 7.16
N ALA A 101 -7.78 -10.32 8.29
CA ALA A 101 -7.26 -11.54 8.90
C ALA A 101 -8.44 -12.39 9.37
N LYS A 102 -8.42 -13.69 9.06
CA LYS A 102 -9.41 -14.67 9.53
C LYS A 102 -9.09 -15.10 10.95
#